data_AF-A0A2D3WHP1-F1
#
_entry.id   AF-A0A2D3WHP1-F1
#
_cell.length_a   1.000
_cell.length_b   1.000
_cell.length_c   1.000
_cell.angle_alpha   90.00
_cell.angle_beta   90.00
_cell.angle_gamma   90.00
#
_symmetry.space_group_name_H-M   'P 1'
#
loop_
_entity.id
_entity.type
_entity.pdbx_description
1 polymer ?
#
loop_
_entity_poly.entity_id
_entity_poly.type
_entity_poly.pdbx_seq_one_letter_code
_entity_poly.pdbx_strand_id
1 'polypeptide(L)' 'MISLTHIEAALAAVDAEVKALLYNNSLSLSEKDEKMLPLLRESKVLKQAHEDLCYLRDNPPSSPNGCKAGSYRVD' A
#
# COMPACT_ATOMS: atom_id res chain seq x y z
N MET A 1 -2.86 -15.39 -3.03
CA MET A 1 -3.63 -14.23 -2.54
C MET A 1 -3.45 -13.08 -3.52
N ILE A 2 -4.48 -12.78 -4.32
CA ILE A 2 -4.41 -11.73 -5.36
C ILE A 2 -4.18 -10.33 -4.74
N SER A 3 -4.70 -10.08 -3.53
CA SER A 3 -4.53 -8.80 -2.85
C SER A 3 -3.07 -8.49 -2.50
N LEU A 4 -2.30 -9.48 -2.00
CA LEU A 4 -0.88 -9.29 -1.70
C LEU A 4 -0.08 -8.95 -2.96
N THR A 5 -0.31 -9.67 -4.06
CA THR A 5 0.38 -9.40 -5.33
C THR A 5 0.06 -8.01 -5.88
N HIS A 6 -1.17 -7.50 -5.69
CA HIS A 6 -1.51 -6.13 -6.09
C HIS A 6 -0.81 -5.07 -5.23
N ILE A 7 -0.70 -5.30 -3.91
CA ILE A 7 0.00 -4.38 -3.02
C ILE A 7 1.51 -4.37 -3.29
N GLU A 8 2.12 -5.54 -3.53
CA GLU A 8 3.54 -5.64 -3.93
C GLU A 8 3.81 -4.91 -5.25
N ALA A 9 2.94 -5.07 -6.26
CA ALA A 9 3.05 -4.35 -7.53
C ALA A 9 2.89 -2.83 -7.35
N ALA A 10 1.95 -2.40 -6.50
CA ALA A 10 1.76 -0.98 -6.20
C ALA A 10 2.99 -0.38 -5.49
N LEU A 11 3.56 -1.08 -4.52
CA LEU A 11 4.81 -0.66 -3.86
C LEU A 11 5.97 -0.53 -4.84
N ALA A 12 6.12 -1.50 -5.75
CA ALA A 12 7.16 -1.45 -6.79
C ALA A 12 6.97 -0.27 -7.76
N ALA A 13 5.72 0.05 -8.10
CA ALA A 13 5.40 1.20 -8.95
C ALA A 13 5.76 2.53 -8.26
N VAL A 14 5.39 2.68 -6.98
CA VAL A 14 5.74 3.88 -6.20
C VAL A 14 7.26 4.04 -6.08
N ASP A 15 7.99 2.97 -5.78
CA ASP A 15 9.46 3.01 -5.71
C ASP A 15 10.10 3.38 -7.06
N ALA A 16 9.55 2.89 -8.18
CA ALA A 16 10.01 3.24 -9.52
C ALA A 16 9.79 4.73 -9.83
N GLU A 17 8.65 5.28 -9.43
CA GLU A 17 8.33 6.70 -9.64
C GLU A 17 9.21 7.61 -8.77
N VAL A 18 9.42 7.28 -7.50
CA VAL A 18 10.37 7.99 -6.63
C VAL A 18 11.78 7.96 -7.22
N LYS A 19 12.22 6.80 -7.73
CA LYS A 19 13.51 6.67 -8.39
C LYS A 19 13.61 7.56 -9.63
N ALA A 20 12.56 7.59 -10.46
CA ALA A 20 12.51 8.45 -11.63
C ALA A 20 12.60 9.94 -11.27
N LEU A 21 11.93 10.38 -10.20
CA LEU A 21 12.01 11.76 -9.69
C LEU A 21 13.40 12.11 -9.16
N LEU A 22 14.03 11.22 -8.39
CA LEU A 22 15.36 11.43 -7.84
C LEU A 22 16.41 11.68 -8.94
N TYR A 23 16.39 10.85 -9.99
CA TYR A 23 17.32 10.96 -11.11
C TYR A 23 16.92 11.98 -12.18
N ASN A 24 15.79 12.67 -12.02
CA ASN A 24 15.40 13.71 -12.95
C ASN A 24 16.26 14.95 -12.74
N ASN A 25 17.19 15.22 -13.64
CA ASN A 25 18.09 16.38 -13.56
C ASN A 25 17.44 17.69 -14.02
N SER A 26 16.23 17.66 -14.57
CA SER A 26 15.52 18.87 -15.02
C SER A 26 14.71 19.55 -13.91
N LEU A 27 14.56 18.92 -12.75
CA LEU A 27 13.79 19.43 -11.61
C LEU A 27 14.72 19.97 -10.52
N SER A 28 14.32 21.09 -9.91
CA SER A 28 14.96 21.59 -8.69
C SER A 28 14.71 20.65 -7.50
N LEU A 29 15.51 20.77 -6.44
CA LEU A 29 15.33 20.00 -5.21
C LEU A 29 13.95 20.22 -4.58
N SER A 30 13.46 21.46 -4.57
CA SER A 30 12.13 21.78 -4.03
C SER A 30 11.01 21.09 -4.79
N GLU A 31 11.07 21.10 -6.14
CA GLU A 31 10.07 20.43 -6.97
C GLU A 31 10.12 18.90 -6.80
N LYS A 32 11.31 18.33 -6.59
CA LYS A 32 11.44 16.91 -6.26
C LYS A 32 10.79 16.60 -4.93
N ASP A 33 11.05 17.40 -3.89
CA ASP A 33 10.48 17.18 -2.56
C ASP A 33 8.94 17.29 -2.58
N GLU A 34 8.40 18.30 -3.26
CA GLU A 34 6.95 18.47 -3.41
C GLU A 34 6.29 17.27 -4.12
N LYS A 35 6.93 16.74 -5.16
CA LYS A 35 6.43 15.58 -5.91
C LYS A 35 6.64 14.25 -5.17
N MET A 36 7.70 14.10 -4.39
CA MET A 36 7.97 12.89 -3.61
C MET A 36 7.09 12.78 -2.36
N LEU A 37 6.72 13.90 -1.73
CA LEU A 37 5.93 13.90 -0.50
C LEU A 37 4.64 13.05 -0.57
N PRO A 38 3.77 13.18 -1.61
CA PRO A 38 2.59 12.32 -1.73
C PRO A 38 2.96 10.84 -1.94
N LEU A 39 3.96 10.54 -2.76
CA LEU A 39 4.42 9.17 -3.03
C LEU A 39 4.93 8.47 -1.75
N LEU A 40 5.65 9.20 -0.90
CA LEU A 40 6.13 8.67 0.38
C LEU A 40 4.97 8.37 1.35
N ARG A 41 3.93 9.21 1.35
CA ARG A 41 2.71 8.96 2.15
C ARG A 41 1.98 7.72 1.65
N GLU A 42 1.84 7.57 0.34
CA GLU A 42 1.25 6.40 -0.28
C GLU A 42 2.05 5.12 0.02
N SER A 43 3.37 5.16 -0.14
CA SER A 43 4.29 4.07 0.21
C SER A 43 4.09 3.61 1.66
N LYS A 44 3.93 4.56 2.61
CA LYS A 44 3.68 4.23 4.02
C LYS A 44 2.37 3.46 4.21
N VAL A 45 1.29 3.89 3.58
CA VAL A 45 -0.02 3.22 3.69
C VAL A 45 0.02 1.84 3.06
N LEU A 46 0.65 1.71 1.88
CA LEU A 46 0.80 0.43 1.19
C LEU A 46 1.66 -0.57 1.99
N LYS A 47 2.74 -0.10 2.62
CA LYS A 47 3.57 -0.95 3.51
C LYS A 47 2.79 -1.45 4.71
N GLN A 48 2.01 -0.59 5.37
CA GLN A 48 1.15 -1.01 6.47
C GLN A 48 0.13 -2.05 6.01
N ALA A 49 -0.56 -1.80 4.89
CA ALA A 49 -1.52 -2.76 4.34
C ALA A 49 -0.87 -4.10 3.97
N HIS A 50 0.34 -4.07 3.43
CA HIS A 50 1.11 -5.27 3.14
C HIS A 50 1.42 -6.09 4.41
N GLU A 51 1.88 -5.42 5.46
CA GLU A 51 2.17 -6.03 6.77
C GLU A 51 0.90 -6.63 7.38
N ASP A 52 -0.21 -5.91 7.36
CA ASP A 52 -1.50 -6.38 7.87
C ASP A 52 -1.99 -7.63 7.10
N LEU A 53 -1.86 -7.62 5.77
CA LEU A 53 -2.23 -8.77 4.93
C LEU A 53 -1.31 -9.98 5.16
N CYS A 54 0.00 -9.75 5.35
CA CYS A 54 0.93 -10.81 5.74
C CYS A 54 0.55 -11.40 7.10
N TYR A 55 0.23 -10.55 8.07
CA TYR A 55 -0.21 -10.99 9.39
C TYR A 55 -1.48 -11.84 9.29
N LEU A 56 -2.50 -11.43 8.52
CA LEU A 56 -3.75 -12.17 8.36
C LEU A 56 -3.57 -13.50 7.60
N ARG A 57 -2.63 -13.55 6.65
CA ARG A 57 -2.26 -14.79 5.97
C ARG A 57 -1.68 -15.81 6.96
N ASP A 58 -0.81 -15.35 7.85
CA ASP A 58 -0.08 -16.20 8.79
C ASP A 58 -0.89 -16.47 10.09
N ASN A 59 -1.85 -15.60 10.40
CA ASN A 59 -2.76 -15.68 11.55
C ASN A 59 -4.22 -15.63 11.06
N PRO A 60 -4.69 -16.65 10.34
CA PRO A 60 -6.06 -16.66 9.86
C PRO A 60 -7.03 -16.61 11.05
N PRO A 61 -8.13 -15.84 10.97
CA PRO A 61 -9.09 -15.75 12.06
C PRO A 61 -9.67 -17.14 12.35
N SER A 62 -9.70 -17.49 13.64
CA SER A 62 -10.03 -18.84 14.12
C SER A 62 -11.52 -19.21 13.98
N SER A 63 -12.36 -18.24 13.60
CA SER A 63 -13.81 -18.41 13.45
C SER A 63 -14.21 -18.45 11.98
N PRO A 64 -14.88 -19.52 11.50
CA PRO A 64 -15.45 -19.59 10.15
C PRO A 64 -16.66 -18.65 10.00
N ASN A 65 -17.24 -18.17 11.10
CA ASN A 65 -18.20 -17.08 11.06
C ASN A 65 -17.41 -15.81 10.76
N GLY A 66 -17.39 -15.42 9.48
CA GLY A 66 -16.64 -14.29 8.95
C GLY A 66 -17.02 -12.94 9.58
N CYS A 67 -16.55 -11.86 8.93
CA CYS A 67 -16.73 -10.49 9.41
C CYS A 67 -18.20 -10.20 9.79
N LYS A 68 -18.48 -10.07 11.10
CA LYS A 68 -19.83 -9.83 11.64
C LYS A 68 -20.48 -8.51 11.17
N ALA A 69 -19.71 -7.63 10.53
CA ALA A 69 -20.21 -6.39 9.93
C ALA A 69 -21.30 -6.65 8.86
N GLY A 70 -21.27 -7.80 8.18
CA GLY A 70 -22.33 -8.20 7.26
C GLY A 70 -23.61 -8.73 7.94
N SER A 71 -23.51 -9.20 9.18
CA SER A 71 -24.62 -9.85 9.90
C SER A 71 -25.68 -8.87 10.42
N TYR A 72 -25.40 -7.56 10.43
CA TYR A 72 -26.33 -6.52 10.84
C TYR A 72 -27.04 -5.83 9.67
N ARG A 73 -26.75 -6.21 8.42
CA ARG A 73 -27.53 -5.78 7.26
C ARG A 73 -28.74 -6.70 7.15
N VAL A 74 -29.84 -6.27 7.76
CA VAL A 74 -31.18 -6.81 7.49
C VAL A 74 -31.63 -6.18 6.17
N ASP A 75 -31.98 -7.00 5.17
CA ASP A 75 -32.67 -6.53 3.96
C ASP A 75 -34.06 -5.95 4.30
#